data_AF-A0A7Y5NUU1-F1
#
_entry.id   AF-A0A7Y5NUU1-F1
#
_cell.length_a   1.000
_cell.length_b   1.000
_cell.length_c   1.000
_cell.angle_alpha   90.00
_cell.angle_beta   90.00
_cell.angle_gamma   90.00
#
_symmetry.space_group_name_H-M   'P 1'
#
loop_
_entity.id
_entity.type
_entity.pdbx_description
1 polymer ?
#
loop_
_entity_poly.entity_id
_entity_poly.type
_entity_poly.pdbx_seq_one_letter_code
_entity_poly.pdbx_strand_id
1 'polypeptide(L)'
;MDSRVAGVLAEGCQKLTSEASVALRRAQNPEVIRLAESIYLDCSSYLMNQRALVETLGLRPGESAVQSRIQASAPAGISELSSQALSDFDRTFVERMVADQNEILGLAEGTLLPTTNHSELKALIEVQFNPNMRRNLATARQLQTDLREQERRNRSGV
;
A
#
# COMPACT_ATOMS: atom_id res chain seq x y z
N MET A 1 13.56 -12.11 14.35
CA MET A 1 13.32 -11.98 12.90
C MET A 1 11.88 -11.55 12.67
N ASP A 2 10.92 -12.27 13.25
CA ASP A 2 9.48 -12.01 13.13
C ASP A 2 9.08 -10.59 13.56
N SER A 3 9.71 -10.04 14.59
CA SER A 3 9.52 -8.64 15.00
C SER A 3 9.87 -7.61 13.93
N ARG A 4 10.91 -7.88 13.13
CA ARG A 4 11.29 -7.02 11.99
C ARG A 4 10.36 -7.22 10.81
N VAL A 5 9.90 -8.45 10.57
CA VAL A 5 8.88 -8.75 9.55
C VAL A 5 7.60 -7.96 9.83
N ALA A 6 7.08 -8.07 11.06
CA ALA A 6 5.89 -7.32 11.47
C ALA A 6 6.10 -5.80 11.32
N GLY A 7 7.25 -5.27 11.76
CA GLY A 7 7.60 -3.86 11.62
C GLY A 7 7.60 -3.36 10.17
N VAL A 8 8.22 -4.10 9.25
CA VAL A 8 8.29 -3.72 7.82
C VAL A 8 6.90 -3.71 7.17
N LEU A 9 6.08 -4.74 7.40
CA LEU A 9 4.73 -4.80 6.83
C LEU A 9 3.79 -3.75 7.44
N ALA A 10 3.95 -3.46 8.73
CA ALA A 10 3.21 -2.39 9.39
C ALA A 10 3.54 -1.03 8.75
N GLU A 11 4.82 -0.75 8.55
CA GLU A 11 5.27 0.50 7.93
C GLU A 11 4.74 0.63 6.49
N GLY A 12 4.77 -0.46 5.72
CA GLY A 12 4.17 -0.51 4.39
C GLY A 12 2.68 -0.16 4.40
N CYS A 13 1.90 -0.77 5.30
CA CYS A 13 0.48 -0.43 5.45
C CYS A 13 0.25 1.01 5.93
N GLN A 14 1.06 1.52 6.86
CA GLN A 14 0.93 2.91 7.34
C GLN A 14 1.17 3.93 6.22
N LYS A 15 2.17 3.68 5.38
CA LYS A 15 2.45 4.47 4.18
C LYS A 15 1.25 4.47 3.25
N LEU A 16 0.74 3.29 2.88
CA LEU A 16 -0.40 3.14 1.98
C LEU A 16 -1.68 3.80 2.53
N THR A 17 -1.98 3.64 3.82
CA THR A 17 -3.11 4.31 4.47
C THR A 17 -2.99 5.83 4.41
N SER A 18 -1.77 6.36 4.57
CA SER A 18 -1.53 7.81 4.53
C SER A 18 -1.73 8.38 3.12
N GLU A 19 -1.23 7.69 2.10
CA GLU A 19 -1.41 8.09 0.69
C GLU A 19 -2.86 7.94 0.24
N ALA A 20 -3.53 6.83 0.61
CA ALA A 20 -4.95 6.63 0.37
C ALA A 20 -5.80 7.74 1.02
N SER A 21 -5.45 8.18 2.22
CA SER A 21 -6.14 9.29 2.90
C SER A 21 -6.05 10.60 2.11
N VAL A 22 -4.95 10.86 1.40
CA VAL A 22 -4.84 12.02 0.51
C VAL A 22 -5.78 11.86 -0.68
N ALA A 23 -5.84 10.67 -1.28
CA ALA A 23 -6.73 10.39 -2.40
C ALA A 23 -8.21 10.49 -2.03
N LEU A 24 -8.63 10.01 -0.87
CA LEU A 24 -10.01 10.15 -0.38
C LEU A 24 -10.49 11.61 -0.30
N ARG A 25 -9.57 12.58 -0.22
CA ARG A 25 -9.89 14.02 -0.18
C ARG A 25 -9.76 14.72 -1.53
N ARG A 26 -9.03 14.14 -2.49
CA ARG A 26 -8.58 14.86 -3.70
C ARG A 26 -8.93 14.17 -5.01
N ALA A 27 -9.06 12.85 -5.02
CA ALA A 27 -9.38 12.08 -6.20
C ALA A 27 -10.70 12.55 -6.81
N GLN A 28 -10.77 12.57 -8.14
CA GLN A 28 -11.97 13.01 -8.88
C GLN A 28 -12.66 11.81 -9.55
N ASN A 29 -11.89 10.80 -9.95
CA ASN A 29 -12.40 9.58 -10.54
C ASN A 29 -13.00 8.64 -9.46
N PRO A 30 -14.28 8.24 -9.59
CA PRO A 30 -14.94 7.35 -8.62
C PRO A 30 -14.25 6.00 -8.41
N GLU A 31 -13.62 5.43 -9.43
CA GLU A 31 -12.88 4.18 -9.29
C GLU A 31 -11.59 4.37 -8.48
N VAL A 32 -10.95 5.53 -8.62
CA VAL A 32 -9.74 5.89 -7.86
C VAL A 32 -10.08 6.11 -6.39
N ILE A 33 -11.23 6.73 -6.10
CA ILE A 33 -11.75 6.85 -4.73
C ILE A 33 -11.99 5.45 -4.14
N ARG A 34 -12.66 4.55 -4.86
CA ARG A 34 -12.91 3.18 -4.40
C ARG A 34 -11.63 2.37 -4.17
N LEU A 35 -10.62 2.54 -5.02
CA LEU A 35 -9.30 1.96 -4.79
C LEU A 35 -8.70 2.48 -3.48
N ALA A 36 -8.73 3.80 -3.25
CA ALA A 36 -8.22 4.40 -2.03
C ALA A 36 -8.98 3.91 -0.78
N GLU A 37 -10.30 3.77 -0.84
CA GLU A 37 -11.11 3.21 0.24
C GLU A 37 -10.70 1.77 0.57
N SER A 38 -10.57 0.91 -0.46
CA SER A 38 -10.15 -0.49 -0.28
C SER A 38 -8.77 -0.58 0.38
N ILE A 39 -7.80 0.20 -0.11
CA ILE A 39 -6.44 0.24 0.45
C ILE A 39 -6.48 0.68 1.92
N TYR A 40 -7.19 1.77 2.22
CA TYR A 40 -7.30 2.31 3.57
C TYR A 40 -7.89 1.29 4.54
N LEU A 41 -9.01 0.65 4.16
CA LEU A 41 -9.71 -0.33 4.99
C LEU A 41 -8.88 -1.60 5.20
N ASP A 42 -8.31 -2.16 4.13
CA ASP A 42 -7.50 -3.38 4.22
C ASP A 42 -6.26 -3.17 5.08
N CYS A 43 -5.52 -2.07 4.86
CA CYS A 43 -4.31 -1.77 5.61
C CYS A 43 -4.63 -1.47 7.07
N SER A 44 -5.70 -0.72 7.34
CA SER A 44 -6.13 -0.44 8.73
C SER A 44 -6.54 -1.71 9.46
N SER A 45 -7.29 -2.59 8.79
CA SER A 45 -7.69 -3.90 9.33
C SER A 45 -6.48 -4.80 9.60
N TYR A 46 -5.52 -4.87 8.68
CA TYR A 46 -4.28 -5.60 8.88
C TYR A 46 -3.47 -5.06 10.06
N LEU A 47 -3.29 -3.74 10.16
CA LEU A 47 -2.55 -3.10 11.26
C LEU A 47 -3.17 -3.41 12.62
N MET A 48 -4.51 -3.41 12.71
CA MET A 48 -5.23 -3.77 13.93
C MET A 48 -4.97 -5.22 14.32
N ASN A 49 -5.15 -6.17 13.39
CA ASN A 49 -4.95 -7.60 13.66
C ASN A 49 -3.49 -7.93 13.97
N GLN A 50 -2.56 -7.29 13.25
CA GLN A 50 -1.13 -7.48 13.47
C GLN A 50 -0.72 -6.96 14.86
N ARG A 51 -1.21 -5.80 15.29
CA ARG A 51 -0.93 -5.27 16.63
C ARG A 51 -1.42 -6.22 17.72
N ALA A 52 -2.67 -6.69 17.62
CA ALA A 52 -3.24 -7.65 18.56
C ALA A 52 -2.42 -8.95 18.60
N LEU A 53 -1.97 -9.44 17.44
CA LEU A 53 -1.13 -10.62 17.35
C LEU A 53 0.23 -10.40 18.00
N VAL A 54 0.93 -9.31 17.67
CA VAL A 54 2.25 -8.97 18.22
C VAL A 54 2.19 -8.85 19.75
N GLU A 55 1.14 -8.23 20.29
CA GLU A 55 0.88 -8.16 21.74
C GLU A 55 0.67 -9.54 22.35
N THR A 56 -0.18 -10.38 21.73
CA THR A 56 -0.47 -11.76 22.18
C THR A 56 0.80 -12.62 22.21
N LEU A 57 1.67 -12.44 21.21
CA LEU A 57 2.91 -13.20 21.07
C LEU A 57 4.08 -12.61 21.89
N GLY A 58 3.88 -11.49 22.59
CA GLY A 58 4.94 -10.80 23.31
C GLY A 58 6.10 -10.33 22.42
N LEU A 59 5.85 -10.16 21.12
CA LEU A 59 6.85 -9.72 20.16
C LEU A 59 7.12 -8.23 20.38
N ARG A 60 8.39 -7.87 20.61
CA ARG A 60 8.78 -6.45 20.64
C ARG A 60 8.95 -5.93 19.22
N PRO A 61 8.51 -4.71 18.88
CA PRO A 61 8.81 -4.10 17.60
C PRO A 61 10.32 -4.10 17.35
N GLY A 62 10.72 -4.64 16.20
CA GLY A 62 12.12 -4.70 15.80
C GLY A 62 12.36 -3.74 14.66
N GLU A 63 13.22 -2.74 14.86
CA GLU A 63 13.62 -1.84 13.79
C GLU A 63 14.46 -2.57 12.73
N SER A 64 14.34 -2.12 11.47
CA SER A 64 15.16 -2.58 10.37
C SER A 64 15.46 -1.46 9.39
N ALA A 65 16.58 -1.55 8.67
CA ALA A 65 16.93 -0.57 7.64
C ALA A 65 15.86 -0.49 6.53
N VAL A 66 15.16 -1.60 6.25
CA VAL A 66 14.04 -1.63 5.29
C VAL A 66 12.87 -0.81 5.82
N GLN A 67 12.50 -1.00 7.09
CA GLN A 67 11.46 -0.20 7.74
C GLN A 67 11.79 1.30 7.68
N SER A 68 13.02 1.70 8.05
CA SER A 68 13.42 3.11 8.01
C SER A 68 13.36 3.70 6.60
N ARG A 69 13.67 2.91 5.56
CA ARG A 69 13.55 3.35 4.16
C ARG A 69 12.09 3.58 3.76
N ILE A 70 11.20 2.65 4.10
CA ILE A 70 9.76 2.79 3.82
C ILE A 70 9.22 4.02 4.54
N GLN A 71 9.53 4.16 5.83
CA GLN A 71 9.14 5.30 6.66
C GLN A 71 9.61 6.63 6.07
N ALA A 72 10.86 6.72 5.62
CA ALA A 72 11.42 7.93 5.02
C ALA A 72 10.79 8.27 3.66
N SER A 73 10.26 7.28 2.93
CA SER A 73 9.62 7.50 1.62
C SER A 73 8.18 8.02 1.71
N ALA A 74 7.49 7.79 2.83
CA ALA A 74 6.08 8.14 2.98
C ALA A 74 5.81 9.65 2.92
N PRO A 75 6.58 10.54 3.61
CA PRO A 75 6.38 11.98 3.51
C PRO A 75 6.56 12.52 2.09
N ALA A 76 7.52 11.97 1.34
CA ALA A 76 7.76 12.37 -0.05
C ALA A 76 6.55 12.06 -0.93
N GLY A 77 5.90 10.90 -0.75
CA GLY A 77 4.68 10.56 -1.49
C GLY A 77 3.48 11.40 -1.13
N ILE A 78 3.27 11.65 0.16
CA ILE A 78 2.21 12.55 0.61
C ILE A 78 2.42 13.96 0.03
N SER A 79 3.66 14.46 0.04
CA SER A 79 4.01 15.78 -0.50
C SER A 79 3.76 15.85 -2.00
N GLU A 80 4.22 14.84 -2.75
CA GLU A 80 4.00 14.74 -4.19
C GLU A 80 2.49 14.80 -4.51
N LEU A 81 1.70 13.89 -3.94
CA LEU A 81 0.24 13.82 -4.15
C LEU A 81 -0.45 15.13 -3.76
N SER A 82 -0.04 15.75 -2.66
CA SER A 82 -0.63 17.01 -2.18
C SER A 82 -0.32 18.20 -3.09
N SER A 83 0.79 18.15 -3.83
CA SER A 83 1.20 19.21 -4.76
C SER A 83 0.61 19.06 -6.17
N GLN A 84 0.10 17.87 -6.53
CA GLN A 84 -0.45 17.63 -7.86
C GLN A 84 -1.69 18.48 -8.15
N ALA A 85 -1.77 18.99 -9.38
CA ALA A 85 -3.01 19.55 -9.91
C ALA A 85 -4.12 18.49 -9.91
N LEU A 86 -5.38 18.90 -9.69
CA LEU A 86 -6.51 17.96 -9.65
C LEU A 86 -6.65 17.14 -10.94
N SER A 87 -6.28 17.72 -12.09
CA SER A 87 -6.28 17.04 -13.41
C SER A 87 -5.30 15.88 -13.51
N ASP A 88 -4.18 15.93 -12.77
CA ASP A 88 -3.12 14.93 -12.81
C ASP A 88 -3.13 14.01 -11.58
N PHE A 89 -3.95 14.36 -10.58
CA PHE A 89 -3.96 13.71 -9.29
C PHE A 89 -4.27 12.21 -9.39
N ASP A 90 -5.36 11.85 -10.07
CA ASP A 90 -5.82 10.46 -10.16
C ASP A 90 -4.78 9.55 -10.82
N ARG A 91 -4.16 10.01 -11.91
CA ARG A 91 -3.07 9.29 -12.58
C ARG A 91 -1.88 9.13 -11.65
N THR A 92 -1.43 10.22 -11.03
CA THR A 92 -0.26 10.19 -10.13
C THR A 92 -0.49 9.24 -8.97
N PHE A 93 -1.67 9.29 -8.34
CA PHE A 93 -2.03 8.39 -7.25
C PHE A 93 -2.01 6.93 -7.68
N VAL A 94 -2.63 6.59 -8.81
CA VAL A 94 -2.66 5.20 -9.31
C VAL A 94 -1.26 4.70 -9.67
N GLU A 95 -0.44 5.51 -10.35
CA GLU A 95 0.95 5.16 -10.66
C GLU A 95 1.77 4.90 -9.40
N ARG A 96 1.53 5.72 -8.36
CA ARG A 96 2.17 5.56 -7.06
C ARG A 96 1.73 4.27 -6.35
N MET A 97 0.43 3.98 -6.32
CA MET A 97 -0.11 2.75 -5.74
C MET A 97 0.43 1.50 -6.43
N VAL A 98 0.60 1.52 -7.76
CA VAL A 98 1.26 0.42 -8.49
C VAL A 98 2.71 0.25 -8.01
N ALA A 99 3.49 1.33 -7.93
CA ALA A 99 4.89 1.26 -7.52
C ALA A 99 5.06 0.76 -6.08
N ASP A 100 4.37 1.38 -5.14
CA ASP A 100 4.52 1.08 -3.71
C ASP A 100 4.00 -0.30 -3.35
N GLN A 101 2.84 -0.70 -3.89
CA GLN A 101 2.30 -2.03 -3.60
C GLN A 101 3.15 -3.13 -4.23
N ASN A 102 3.75 -2.91 -5.40
CA ASN A 102 4.72 -3.85 -5.97
C ASN A 102 5.94 -4.02 -5.05
N GLU A 103 6.52 -2.93 -4.57
CA GLU A 103 7.69 -2.98 -3.67
C GLU A 103 7.36 -3.74 -2.39
N ILE A 104 6.29 -3.32 -1.71
CA ILE A 104 5.88 -3.90 -0.42
C ILE A 104 5.48 -5.37 -0.57
N LEU A 105 4.69 -5.73 -1.60
CA LEU A 105 4.29 -7.10 -1.85
C LEU A 105 5.49 -7.98 -2.23
N GLY A 106 6.41 -7.46 -3.05
CA GLY A 106 7.64 -8.17 -3.41
C GLY A 106 8.52 -8.47 -2.21
N LEU A 107 8.66 -7.51 -1.27
CA LEU A 107 9.33 -7.74 0.01
C LEU A 107 8.61 -8.79 0.84
N ALA A 108 7.29 -8.69 0.95
CA ALA A 108 6.46 -9.63 1.71
C ALA A 108 6.63 -11.07 1.22
N GLU A 109 6.48 -11.31 -0.08
CA GLU A 109 6.54 -12.65 -0.68
C GLU A 109 7.96 -13.19 -0.81
N GLY A 110 8.90 -12.35 -1.24
CA GLY A 110 10.25 -12.79 -1.60
C GLY A 110 11.22 -12.86 -0.42
N THR A 111 11.03 -12.04 0.61
CA THR A 111 11.98 -11.91 1.72
C THR A 111 11.36 -12.22 3.07
N LEU A 112 10.21 -11.61 3.38
CA LEU A 112 9.66 -11.66 4.74
C LEU A 112 8.94 -12.97 5.03
N LEU A 113 8.07 -13.44 4.13
CA LEU A 113 7.34 -14.68 4.30
C LEU A 113 8.27 -15.91 4.42
N PRO A 114 9.33 -16.07 3.60
CA PRO A 114 10.29 -17.18 3.76
C PRO A 114 11.11 -17.12 5.05
N THR A 115 11.26 -15.93 5.66
CA THR A 115 12.07 -15.73 6.88
C THR A 115 11.22 -15.61 8.16
N THR A 116 9.90 -15.70 8.03
CA THR A 116 8.95 -15.70 9.17
C THR A 116 8.89 -17.10 9.77
N ASN A 117 9.24 -17.22 11.05
CA ASN A 117 9.21 -18.48 11.78
C ASN A 117 7.90 -18.67 12.55
N HIS A 118 7.23 -17.58 12.92
CA HIS A 118 6.01 -17.67 13.72
C HIS A 118 4.80 -18.02 12.84
N SER A 119 4.16 -19.17 13.10
CA SER A 119 3.07 -19.71 12.29
C SER A 119 1.88 -18.75 12.13
N GLU A 120 1.50 -18.07 13.21
CA GLU A 120 0.37 -17.16 13.26
C GLU A 120 0.66 -15.86 12.50
N LEU A 121 1.89 -15.34 12.60
CA LEU A 121 2.31 -14.19 11.81
C LEU A 121 2.36 -14.56 10.32
N LYS A 122 2.90 -15.74 10.01
CA LYS A 122 2.93 -16.28 8.65
C LYS A 122 1.52 -16.41 8.08
N ALA A 123 0.60 -17.00 8.84
CA ALA A 123 -0.79 -17.13 8.47
C ALA A 123 -1.43 -15.75 8.22
N LEU A 124 -1.23 -14.77 9.12
CA LEU A 124 -1.74 -13.41 8.94
C LEU A 124 -1.27 -12.78 7.62
N ILE A 125 0.00 -13.01 7.24
CA ILE A 125 0.55 -12.53 5.97
C ILE A 125 -0.11 -13.24 4.78
N GLU A 126 -0.21 -14.57 4.82
CA GLU A 126 -0.72 -15.40 3.73
C GLU A 126 -2.23 -15.23 3.49
N VAL A 127 -3.02 -15.07 4.56
CA VAL A 127 -4.48 -15.05 4.49
C VAL A 127 -5.08 -13.65 4.41
N GLN A 128 -4.37 -12.63 4.91
CA GLN A 128 -4.88 -11.25 4.95
C GLN A 128 -4.01 -10.31 4.11
N PHE A 129 -2.72 -10.17 4.45
CA PHE A 129 -1.86 -9.15 3.84
C PHE A 129 -1.68 -9.36 2.33
N ASN A 130 -1.14 -10.52 1.94
CA ASN A 130 -0.82 -10.81 0.55
C ASN A 130 -2.06 -10.81 -0.37
N PRO A 131 -3.19 -11.45 -0.02
CA PRO A 131 -4.39 -11.40 -0.86
C PRO A 131 -4.95 -9.99 -1.05
N ASN A 132 -5.00 -9.17 0.01
CA ASN A 132 -5.46 -7.78 -0.08
C ASN A 132 -4.54 -6.92 -0.96
N MET A 133 -3.23 -7.04 -0.76
CA MET A 133 -2.23 -6.34 -1.57
C MET A 133 -2.31 -6.72 -3.05
N ARG A 134 -2.43 -8.02 -3.37
CA ARG A 134 -2.59 -8.50 -4.76
C ARG A 134 -3.86 -7.96 -5.41
N ARG A 135 -4.98 -7.97 -4.67
CA ARG A 135 -6.26 -7.44 -5.17
C ARG A 135 -6.14 -5.94 -5.47
N ASN A 136 -5.67 -5.15 -4.51
CA ASN A 136 -5.52 -3.70 -4.68
C ASN A 136 -4.55 -3.36 -5.82
N LEU A 137 -3.45 -4.12 -5.96
CA LEU A 137 -2.47 -3.92 -7.01
C LEU A 137 -3.03 -4.24 -8.40
N ALA A 138 -3.82 -5.31 -8.51
CA ALA A 138 -4.51 -5.65 -9.75
C ALA A 138 -5.48 -4.53 -10.18
N THR A 139 -6.28 -4.02 -9.24
CA THR A 139 -7.17 -2.88 -9.48
C THR A 139 -6.39 -1.63 -9.89
N ALA A 140 -5.29 -1.31 -9.20
CA ALA A 140 -4.45 -0.17 -9.54
C ALA A 140 -3.85 -0.28 -10.95
N ARG A 141 -3.38 -1.47 -11.37
CA ARG A 141 -2.86 -1.70 -12.73
C ARG A 141 -3.94 -1.57 -13.80
N GLN A 142 -5.15 -2.03 -13.52
CA GLN A 142 -6.27 -1.84 -14.43
C GLN A 142 -6.59 -0.36 -14.60
N LEU A 143 -6.73 0.38 -13.50
CA LEU A 143 -6.98 1.82 -13.53
C LEU A 143 -5.85 2.60 -14.21
N GLN A 144 -4.60 2.19 -14.03
CA GLN A 144 -3.46 2.80 -14.72
C GLN A 144 -3.62 2.70 -16.23
N THR A 145 -4.11 1.57 -16.73
CA THR A 145 -4.37 1.35 -18.15
C THR A 145 -5.54 2.20 -18.62
N ASP A 146 -6.67 2.15 -17.89
CA ASP A 146 -7.90 2.85 -18.24
C ASP A 146 -7.70 4.38 -18.32
N LEU A 147 -6.99 4.95 -17.34
CA LEU A 147 -6.68 6.39 -17.29
C LEU A 147 -5.77 6.80 -18.46
N ARG A 148 -4.74 6.00 -18.78
CA ARG A 148 -3.86 6.28 -19.93
C ARG A 148 -4.62 6.23 -21.26
N GLU A 149 -5.52 5.28 -21.42
CA GLU A 149 -6.36 5.21 -22.62
C GLU A 149 -7.33 6.39 -22.71
N GLN A 150 -7.93 6.79 -21.59
CA GLN A 150 -8.80 7.96 -21.53
C GLN A 150 -8.05 9.23 -21.93
N GLU A 151 -6.83 9.44 -21.42
CA GLU A 151 -5.97 10.56 -21.82
C GLU A 151 -5.63 10.54 -23.32
N ARG A 152 -5.33 9.36 -23.88
CA ARG A 152 -5.09 9.23 -25.33
C ARG A 152 -6.33 9.58 -26.14
N ARG A 153 -7.51 9.10 -25.75
CA ARG A 153 -8.78 9.44 -26.43
C ARG A 153 -9.05 10.94 -26.36
N ASN A 154 -8.80 11.58 -25.23
CA ASN A 154 -8.99 13.02 -25.05
C ASN A 154 -8.02 13.86 -25.91
N ARG A 155 -6.81 13.35 -26.19
CA ARG A 155 -5.81 14.03 -27.04
C ARG A 155 -6.03 13.83 -28.53
N SER A 156 -6.56 12.68 -28.95
CA SER A 156 -6.84 12.37 -30.37
C SER A 156 -8.15 12.99 -30.89
N GLY A 157 -8.97 13.55 -30.02
CA GLY A 157 -10.23 14.23 -30.35
C GLY A 157 -10.11 15.74 -30.59
N VAL A 158 -8.89 16.25 -30.76
CA VAL A 158 -8.57 17.65 -31.14
C VAL A 158 -8.08 17.68 -32.58
#